data_AF-A0A6A4H3C7-F1
#
_entry.id   AF-A0A6A4H3C7-F1
#
_cell.length_a   1.000
_cell.length_b   1.000
_cell.length_c   1.000
_cell.angle_alpha   90.00
_cell.angle_beta   90.00
_cell.angle_gamma   90.00
#
_symmetry.space_group_name_H-M   'P 1'
#
loop_
_entity.id
_entity.type
_entity.pdbx_description
1 polymer ?
#
loop_
_entity_poly.entity_id
_entity_poly.type
_entity_poly.pdbx_seq_one_letter_code
_entity_poly.pdbx_strand_id
1 'polypeptide(L)'
;DVLEAYLSSPTDADTDPIKYWVSCVDKPGAKVTPQGALAQMGLDFLTAPATSTDVEWLFSHGGAQVSKRCHNLLFETLHRLMVLWSW
;
A
#
# COMPACT_ATOMS: atom_id res chain seq x y z
N ASP A 1 6.95 27.74 -1.17
CA ASP A 1 5.94 26.70 -0.91
C ASP A 1 6.60 25.34 -1.13
N VAL A 2 6.26 24.32 -0.33
CA VAL A 2 6.95 23.02 -0.34
C VAL A 2 6.58 22.20 -1.57
N LEU A 3 5.32 22.27 -2.01
CA LEU A 3 4.88 21.60 -3.23
C LEU A 3 5.57 22.19 -4.47
N GLU A 4 5.61 23.52 -4.60
CA GLU A 4 6.32 24.18 -5.71
C GLU A 4 7.82 23.86 -5.74
N ALA A 5 8.47 23.76 -4.57
CA ALA A 5 9.87 23.36 -4.49
C ALA A 5 10.09 21.92 -4.96
N TYR A 6 9.16 21.01 -4.67
CA TYR A 6 9.18 19.65 -5.18
C TYR A 6 8.97 19.60 -6.69
N LEU A 7 7.97 20.30 -7.22
CA LEU A 7 7.65 20.33 -8.66
C LEU A 7 8.76 20.95 -9.53
N SER A 8 9.55 21.87 -8.95
CA SER A 8 10.69 22.50 -9.62
C SER A 8 12.00 21.70 -9.48
N SER A 9 12.02 20.65 -8.66
CA SER A 9 13.19 19.80 -8.52
C SER A 9 13.36 18.89 -9.74
N PRO A 10 14.61 18.64 -10.19
CA PRO A 10 14.86 17.75 -11.31
C PRO A 10 14.41 16.32 -11.00
N THR A 11 13.65 15.71 -11.91
CA THR A 11 13.19 14.33 -11.79
C THR A 11 14.32 13.35 -12.07
N ASP A 12 14.56 12.43 -11.14
CA ASP A 12 15.41 11.26 -11.36
C ASP A 12 14.52 10.04 -11.62
N ALA A 13 14.59 9.50 -12.84
CA ALA A 13 13.77 8.38 -13.27
C ALA A 13 14.23 7.03 -12.68
N ASP A 14 15.48 6.94 -12.20
CA ASP A 14 16.03 5.70 -11.64
C ASP A 14 15.78 5.57 -10.12
N THR A 15 15.29 6.62 -9.48
CA THR A 15 14.99 6.61 -8.05
C THR A 15 13.65 5.92 -7.77
N ASP A 16 13.67 4.90 -6.92
CA ASP A 16 12.47 4.26 -6.38
C ASP A 16 11.62 5.30 -5.61
N PRO A 17 10.39 5.59 -6.09
CA PRO A 17 9.59 6.68 -5.55
C PRO A 17 9.14 6.41 -4.10
N ILE A 18 8.93 5.14 -3.71
CA ILE A 18 8.56 4.79 -2.34
C ILE A 18 9.74 5.07 -1.41
N LYS A 19 10.95 4.66 -1.79
CA LYS A 19 12.15 4.92 -0.98
C LYS A 19 12.43 6.42 -0.82
N TYR A 20 12.24 7.19 -1.89
CA TYR A 20 12.38 8.65 -1.83
C TYR A 20 11.44 9.25 -0.77
N TRP A 21 10.15 8.94 -0.84
CA TRP A 21 9.19 9.52 0.11
C TRP A 21 9.39 9.02 1.54
N VAL A 22 9.71 7.72 1.74
CA VAL A 22 10.06 7.19 3.09
C VAL A 22 11.23 7.95 3.70
N SER A 23 12.23 8.35 2.90
CA SER A 23 13.37 9.14 3.40
C SER A 23 13.00 10.57 3.83
N CYS A 24 11.87 11.08 3.36
CA CYS A 24 11.38 12.43 3.63
C CYS A 24 10.36 12.51 4.78
N VAL A 25 9.89 11.37 5.29
CA VAL A 25 8.89 11.32 6.37
C VAL A 25 9.51 11.75 7.71
N ASP A 26 8.76 12.51 8.50
CA ASP A 26 9.19 12.92 9.82
C ASP A 26 9.34 11.70 10.75
N LYS A 27 10.31 11.77 11.66
CA LYS A 27 10.51 10.70 12.64
C LYS A 27 9.26 10.54 13.54
N PRO A 28 8.95 9.31 13.99
CA PRO A 28 7.86 9.07 14.92
C PRO A 28 7.99 9.96 16.17
N GLY A 29 6.93 10.70 16.50
CA GLY A 29 6.89 11.61 17.65
C GLY A 29 7.50 12.99 17.41
N ALA A 30 8.06 13.26 16.24
CA ALA A 30 8.43 14.62 15.84
C ALA A 30 7.18 15.43 15.45
N LYS A 31 7.29 16.75 15.54
CA LYS A 31 6.25 17.65 15.04
C LYS A 31 6.20 17.54 13.52
N VAL A 32 5.01 17.34 12.97
CA VAL A 32 4.78 17.25 11.53
C VAL A 32 5.27 18.52 10.84
N THR A 33 6.20 18.36 9.91
CA THR A 33 6.70 19.40 9.04
C THR A 33 5.87 19.43 7.74
N PRO A 34 5.81 20.56 7.03
CA PRO A 34 5.12 20.61 5.73
C PRO A 34 5.72 19.62 4.71
N GLN A 35 7.02 19.34 4.81
CA GLN A 35 7.68 18.34 3.98
C GLN A 35 7.27 16.91 4.35
N GLY A 36 7.24 16.59 5.65
CA GLY A 36 6.77 15.28 6.11
C GLY A 36 5.29 15.04 5.78
N ALA A 37 4.45 16.08 5.84
CA ALA A 37 3.06 16.00 5.41
C ALA A 37 2.94 15.72 3.90
N LEU A 38 3.74 16.38 3.06
CA LEU A 38 3.78 16.11 1.62
C LEU A 38 4.31 14.68 1.35
N ALA A 39 5.29 14.22 2.11
CA ALA A 39 5.84 12.87 1.98
C ALA A 39 4.83 11.80 2.36
N GLN A 40 4.06 12.01 3.42
CA GLN A 40 2.97 11.10 3.78
C GLN A 40 1.92 11.04 2.68
N MET A 41 1.50 12.18 2.12
CA MET A 41 0.57 12.22 1.00
C MET A 41 1.10 11.46 -0.24
N GLY A 42 2.39 11.63 -0.56
CA GLY A 42 3.04 10.91 -1.65
C GLY A 42 3.01 9.38 -1.44
N LEU A 43 3.29 8.92 -0.22
CA LEU A 43 3.21 7.50 0.13
C LEU A 43 1.77 6.97 0.07
N ASP A 44 0.80 7.71 0.60
CA ASP A 44 -0.60 7.30 0.58
C ASP A 44 -1.10 7.12 -0.86
N PHE A 45 -0.66 7.97 -1.78
CA PHE A 45 -1.01 7.87 -3.20
C PHE A 45 -0.32 6.70 -3.91
N LEU A 46 0.96 6.46 -3.62
CA LEU A 46 1.76 5.42 -4.29
C LEU A 46 1.50 4.01 -3.76
N THR A 47 1.04 3.89 -2.52
CA THR A 47 0.72 2.58 -1.90
C THR A 47 -0.71 2.13 -2.17
N ALA A 48 -1.56 3.03 -2.70
CA ALA A 48 -2.87 2.66 -3.18
C ALA A 48 -2.74 1.67 -4.36
N PRO A 49 -3.40 0.51 -4.31
CA PRO A 49 -3.41 -0.44 -5.41
C PRO A 49 -3.92 0.21 -6.69
N ALA A 50 -3.25 -0.07 -7.82
CA ALA A 50 -3.62 0.51 -9.10
C ALA A 50 -4.89 -0.14 -9.67
N THR A 51 -5.18 -1.38 -9.26
CA THR A 51 -6.37 -2.10 -9.71
C THR A 51 -7.07 -2.81 -8.55
N SER A 52 -8.40 -2.98 -8.68
CA SER A 52 -9.16 -3.84 -7.77
C SER A 52 -8.78 -5.32 -7.87
N THR A 53 -7.95 -5.67 -8.86
CA THR A 53 -7.47 -7.03 -9.12
C THR A 53 -6.13 -7.34 -8.46
N ASP A 54 -5.48 -6.36 -7.82
CA ASP A 54 -4.21 -6.61 -7.10
C ASP A 54 -4.38 -7.66 -5.98
N VAL A 55 -5.61 -7.86 -5.48
CA VAL A 55 -5.99 -8.92 -4.52
C VAL A 55 -6.52 -10.21 -5.18
N GLU A 56 -6.75 -10.25 -6.50
CA GLU A 56 -7.29 -11.44 -7.18
C GLU A 56 -6.36 -12.66 -7.13
N TRP A 57 -5.05 -12.43 -7.04
CA TRP A 57 -4.09 -13.53 -6.87
C TRP A 57 -4.38 -14.30 -5.58
N LEU A 58 -4.70 -13.60 -4.49
CA LEU A 58 -5.07 -14.21 -3.20
C LEU A 58 -6.38 -15.01 -3.31
N PHE A 59 -7.39 -14.46 -4.00
CA PHE A 59 -8.66 -15.15 -4.23
C PHE A 59 -8.53 -16.38 -5.14
N SER A 60 -7.65 -16.33 -6.12
CA SER A 60 -7.38 -17.47 -7.02
C SER A 60 -6.76 -18.63 -6.25
N HIS A 61 -5.82 -18.35 -5.34
CA HIS A 61 -5.23 -19.36 -4.47
C HIS A 61 -6.24 -19.88 -3.42
N GLY A 62 -7.11 -19.00 -2.91
CA GLY A 62 -8.18 -19.34 -1.97
C GLY A 62 -9.42 -20.00 -2.61
N GLY A 63 -9.48 -20.12 -3.94
CA GLY A 63 -10.68 -20.54 -4.67
C GLY A 63 -11.21 -21.93 -4.27
N ALA A 64 -10.34 -22.83 -3.84
CA ALA A 64 -10.74 -24.16 -3.35
C ALA A 64 -11.47 -24.11 -1.97
N GLN A 65 -11.21 -23.07 -1.17
CA GLN A 65 -11.85 -22.83 0.13
C GLN A 65 -13.12 -21.98 -0.01
N VAL A 66 -13.16 -21.09 -1.01
CA VAL A 66 -14.32 -20.21 -1.28
C VAL A 66 -15.38 -20.90 -2.16
N SER A 67 -14.99 -21.85 -3.01
CA SER A 67 -15.93 -22.53 -3.91
C SER A 67 -16.81 -23.54 -3.16
N LYS A 68 -18.12 -23.37 -3.33
CA LYS A 68 -19.23 -24.10 -2.70
C LYS A 68 -19.18 -25.63 -2.82
N ARG A 69 -18.29 -26.17 -3.66
CA ARG A 69 -18.23 -27.58 -4.04
C ARG A 69 -17.15 -28.37 -3.28
N CYS A 70 -16.20 -27.71 -2.61
CA CYS A 70 -15.09 -28.41 -1.95
C CYS A 70 -15.10 -28.33 -0.42
N HIS A 71 -15.28 -27.19 0.24
CA HIS A 71 -15.47 -27.16 1.71
C HIS A 71 -16.27 -25.92 2.10
N ASN A 72 -17.43 -26.09 2.74
CA ASN A 72 -18.31 -24.97 3.13
C ASN A 72 -17.79 -24.33 4.44
N LEU A 73 -16.65 -23.65 4.36
CA LEU A 73 -16.12 -22.89 5.50
C LEU A 73 -16.98 -21.65 5.76
N LEU A 74 -17.18 -21.34 7.03
CA LEU A 74 -17.83 -20.10 7.45
C LEU A 74 -16.97 -18.89 7.02
N PHE A 75 -17.63 -17.77 6.73
CA PHE A 75 -16.99 -16.50 6.35
C PHE A 75 -15.86 -16.09 7.30
N GLU A 76 -16.07 -16.24 8.62
CA GLU A 76 -15.06 -15.93 9.64
C GLU A 76 -13.77 -16.76 9.50
N THR A 77 -13.90 -18.03 9.11
CA THR A 77 -12.74 -18.91 8.92
C THR A 77 -11.99 -18.54 7.64
N LEU A 78 -12.73 -18.22 6.57
CA LEU A 78 -12.15 -17.74 5.32
C LEU A 78 -11.41 -16.42 5.50
N HIS A 79 -12.00 -15.47 6.22
CA HIS A 79 -11.37 -14.18 6.51
C HIS A 79 -10.05 -14.35 7.26
N ARG A 80 -10.03 -15.18 8.31
CA ARG A 80 -8.80 -15.47 9.08
C ARG A 80 -7.73 -16.16 8.22
N LEU A 81 -8.12 -17.09 7.36
CA LEU A 81 -7.20 -17.77 6.44
C LEU A 81 -6.60 -16.81 5.42
N MET A 82 -7.43 -15.94 4.83
CA MET A 82 -6.94 -14.92 3.87
C MET A 82 -5.95 -13.96 4.53
N VAL A 83 -6.25 -13.47 5.74
CA VAL A 83 -5.33 -12.61 6.49
C VAL A 83 -4.01 -13.33 6.79
N LEU A 84 -4.07 -14.59 7.23
CA LEU A 84 -2.87 -15.39 7.50
C LEU A 84 -2.01 -15.62 6.24
N TRP A 85 -2.63 -15.74 5.07
CA TRP A 85 -1.92 -15.98 3.81
C TRP A 85 -1.30 -14.69 3.23
N SER A 86 -1.81 -13.53 3.62
CA SER A 86 -1.26 -12.22 3.24
C SER A 86 -0.20 -11.67 4.21
N TRP A 87 -0.01 -12.34 5.35
CA TRP A 87 0.96 -11.99 6.40
C TRP A 87 2.34 -12.60 6.12
#